data_AF-A0A265NCL9-F1
#
_entry.id   AF-A0A265NCL9-F1
#
_cell.length_a   1.000
_cell.length_b   1.000
_cell.length_c   1.000
_cell.angle_alpha   90.00
_cell.angle_beta   90.00
_cell.angle_gamma   90.00
#
_symmetry.space_group_name_H-M   'P 1'
#
loop_
_entity.id
_entity.type
_entity.pdbx_description
1 polymer ?
#
loop_
_entity_poly.entity_id
_entity_poly.type
_entity_poly.pdbx_seq_one_letter_code
_entity_poly.pdbx_strand_id
1 'polypeptide(L)'
;MTLSIQFMTMLAMVSSGFYLGIINDTYRRFTPYWKHKITITYLLEIFFWASQTILVFYVLFRVNGGELRFYIFAACLLGFAIYQVFAAAIYKRILERIIQVITGIYRFFARLVQALIIAPVKWMLMVLFTIVLRIAKIIGSILFFLVKLLFAPIKWVAKITFHILPENFQKYLHKIAGFYSTITNIVYKWMKYIMFKRR
;
A
#
# COMPACT_ATOMS: atom_id res chain seq x y z
N MET A 1 -59.68 -11.12 14.55
CA MET A 1 -58.51 -10.35 15.01
C MET A 1 -58.96 -9.27 15.98
N THR A 2 -58.30 -9.11 17.11
CA THR A 2 -58.57 -7.99 18.04
C THR A 2 -57.86 -6.73 17.56
N LEU A 3 -58.44 -5.55 17.86
CA LEU A 3 -57.87 -4.25 17.49
C LEU A 3 -56.43 -4.07 18.00
N SER A 4 -56.13 -4.62 19.19
CA SER A 4 -54.80 -4.60 19.80
C SER A 4 -53.74 -5.30 18.95
N ILE A 5 -54.08 -6.42 18.30
CA ILE A 5 -53.16 -7.14 17.42
C ILE A 5 -52.87 -6.33 16.15
N GLN A 6 -53.87 -5.61 15.62
CA GLN A 6 -53.68 -4.74 14.46
C GLN A 6 -52.73 -3.57 14.76
N PHE A 7 -52.91 -2.89 15.90
CA PHE A 7 -51.99 -1.84 16.33
C PHE A 7 -50.58 -2.35 16.57
N MET A 8 -50.42 -3.50 17.23
CA MET A 8 -49.12 -4.15 17.44
C MET A 8 -48.45 -4.50 16.12
N THR A 9 -49.22 -4.99 15.13
CA THR A 9 -48.72 -5.28 13.79
C THR A 9 -48.24 -4.02 13.09
N MET A 10 -49.02 -2.94 13.14
CA MET A 10 -48.63 -1.66 12.52
C MET A 10 -47.35 -1.10 13.14
N LEU A 11 -47.22 -1.09 14.47
CA LEU A 11 -46.01 -0.64 15.16
C LEU A 11 -44.80 -1.51 14.82
N ALA A 12 -44.97 -2.84 14.80
CA ALA A 12 -43.90 -3.77 14.41
C ALA A 12 -43.45 -3.57 12.96
N MET A 13 -44.35 -3.16 12.06
CA MET A 13 -44.02 -2.88 10.67
C MET A 13 -43.31 -1.55 10.50
N VAL A 14 -43.75 -0.51 11.20
CA VAL A 14 -43.05 0.78 11.22
C VAL A 14 -41.63 0.61 11.76
N SER A 15 -41.45 -0.15 12.85
CA SER A 15 -40.12 -0.41 13.41
C SER A 15 -39.25 -1.27 12.49
N SER A 16 -39.84 -2.25 11.80
CA SER A 16 -39.13 -3.05 10.78
C SER A 16 -38.69 -2.17 9.59
N GLY A 17 -39.55 -1.26 9.12
CA GLY A 17 -39.19 -0.27 8.10
C GLY A 17 -38.06 0.67 8.53
N PHE A 18 -38.08 1.10 9.80
CA PHE A 18 -37.00 1.90 10.38
C PHE A 18 -35.69 1.12 10.44
N TYR A 19 -35.74 -0.16 10.86
CA TYR A 19 -34.60 -1.08 10.88
C TYR A 19 -34.00 -1.30 9.49
N LEU A 20 -34.85 -1.51 8.46
CA LEU A 20 -34.41 -1.61 7.07
C LEU A 20 -33.65 -0.36 6.63
N GLY A 21 -34.12 0.83 7.05
CA GLY A 21 -33.44 2.10 6.80
C GLY A 21 -32.00 2.12 7.34
N ILE A 22 -31.83 1.76 8.62
CA ILE A 22 -30.52 1.68 9.28
C ILE A 22 -29.58 0.77 8.51
N ILE A 23 -30.02 -0.47 8.26
CA ILE A 23 -29.17 -1.50 7.68
C ILE A 23 -28.84 -1.23 6.21
N ASN A 24 -29.76 -0.63 5.46
CA ASN A 24 -29.48 -0.19 4.10
C ASN A 24 -28.43 0.93 4.06
N ASP A 25 -28.49 1.90 4.98
CA ASP A 25 -27.46 2.95 5.08
C ASP A 25 -26.10 2.36 5.49
N THR A 26 -26.06 1.37 6.38
CA THR A 26 -24.84 0.62 6.71
C THR A 26 -24.30 -0.10 5.48
N TYR A 27 -25.13 -0.86 4.77
CA TYR A 27 -24.75 -1.62 3.58
C TYR A 27 -24.19 -0.72 2.47
N ARG A 28 -24.87 0.40 2.19
CA ARG A 28 -24.42 1.42 1.24
C ARG A 28 -23.06 2.01 1.60
N ARG A 29 -22.74 2.16 2.89
CA ARG A 29 -21.42 2.64 3.33
C ARG A 29 -20.31 1.62 3.07
N PHE A 30 -20.61 0.32 3.14
CA PHE A 30 -19.64 -0.75 2.86
C PHE A 30 -19.51 -1.09 1.38
N THR A 31 -20.49 -0.73 0.55
CA THR A 31 -20.51 -0.99 -0.90
C THR A 31 -19.24 -0.50 -1.65
N PRO A 32 -18.68 0.69 -1.39
CA PRO A 32 -17.50 1.18 -2.10
C PRO A 32 -16.25 0.29 -1.93
N TYR A 33 -16.09 -0.39 -0.79
CA TYR A 33 -14.90 -1.21 -0.54
C TYR A 33 -14.83 -2.47 -1.44
N TRP A 34 -15.97 -2.91 -1.98
CA TRP A 34 -16.10 -4.15 -2.75
C TRP A 34 -16.49 -3.88 -4.20
N LYS A 35 -16.68 -2.61 -4.56
CA LYS A 35 -17.13 -2.12 -5.87
C LYS A 35 -16.24 -2.58 -7.04
N HIS A 36 -14.97 -2.89 -6.79
CA HIS A 36 -14.07 -3.40 -7.82
C HIS A 36 -14.45 -4.80 -8.35
N LYS A 37 -15.22 -5.58 -7.58
CA LYS A 37 -15.68 -6.91 -8.01
C LYS A 37 -17.19 -6.88 -8.20
N ILE A 38 -17.61 -6.59 -9.44
CA ILE A 38 -19.01 -6.51 -9.86
C ILE A 38 -19.82 -7.75 -9.43
N THR A 39 -19.32 -8.95 -9.67
CA THR A 39 -20.01 -10.21 -9.31
C THR A 39 -20.28 -10.31 -7.81
N ILE A 40 -19.32 -9.91 -6.98
CA ILE A 40 -19.45 -9.99 -5.52
C ILE A 40 -20.45 -8.95 -5.02
N THR A 41 -20.44 -7.76 -5.61
CA THR A 41 -21.38 -6.69 -5.25
C THR A 41 -22.83 -7.11 -5.53
N TYR A 42 -23.10 -7.69 -6.71
CA TYR A 42 -24.44 -8.20 -7.03
C TYR A 42 -24.85 -9.37 -6.14
N LEU A 43 -23.94 -10.30 -5.85
CA LEU A 43 -24.24 -11.43 -4.97
C LEU A 43 -24.57 -10.96 -3.54
N LEU A 44 -23.79 -10.03 -3.00
CA LEU A 44 -24.04 -9.42 -1.69
C LEU A 44 -25.36 -8.65 -1.68
N GLU A 45 -25.70 -7.96 -2.76
CA GLU A 45 -26.96 -7.20 -2.85
C GLU A 45 -28.17 -8.13 -2.86
N ILE A 46 -28.11 -9.22 -3.61
CA ILE A 46 -29.16 -10.25 -3.61
C ILE A 46 -29.30 -10.90 -2.22
N PHE A 47 -28.18 -11.31 -1.62
CA PHE A 47 -28.19 -11.90 -0.27
C PHE A 47 -28.71 -10.93 0.79
N PHE A 48 -28.33 -9.66 0.67
CA PHE A 48 -28.80 -8.59 1.53
C PHE A 48 -30.32 -8.47 1.45
N TRP A 49 -30.88 -8.21 0.26
CA TRP A 49 -32.32 -8.06 0.09
C TRP A 49 -33.07 -9.33 0.49
N ALA A 50 -32.57 -10.52 0.13
CA ALA A 50 -33.18 -11.79 0.55
C ALA A 50 -33.23 -11.90 2.09
N SER A 51 -32.13 -11.63 2.79
CA SER A 51 -32.09 -11.67 4.26
C SER A 51 -33.07 -10.69 4.90
N GLN A 52 -33.17 -9.48 4.35
CA GLN A 52 -34.05 -8.42 4.86
C GLN A 52 -35.52 -8.75 4.62
N THR A 53 -35.87 -9.22 3.44
CA THR A 53 -37.24 -9.66 3.12
C THR A 53 -37.67 -10.81 4.03
N ILE A 54 -36.80 -11.81 4.24
CA ILE A 54 -37.08 -12.93 5.15
C ILE A 54 -37.26 -12.44 6.59
N LEU A 55 -36.41 -11.53 7.07
CA LEU A 55 -36.53 -10.96 8.42
C LEU A 55 -37.85 -10.22 8.63
N VAL A 56 -38.21 -9.33 7.70
CA VAL A 56 -39.46 -8.56 7.78
C VAL A 56 -40.67 -9.48 7.69
N PHE A 57 -40.62 -10.47 6.81
CA PHE A 57 -41.68 -11.47 6.68
C PHE A 57 -41.79 -12.35 7.94
N TYR A 58 -40.68 -12.71 8.58
CA TYR A 58 -40.70 -13.44 9.84
C TYR A 58 -41.32 -12.63 10.98
N VAL A 59 -40.99 -11.34 11.08
CA VAL A 59 -41.63 -10.43 12.04
C VAL A 59 -43.13 -10.33 11.76
N LEU A 60 -43.54 -10.24 10.48
CA LEU A 60 -44.95 -10.25 10.08
C LEU A 60 -45.65 -11.53 10.52
N PHE A 61 -45.02 -12.67 10.23
CA PHE A 61 -45.56 -14.00 10.56
C PHE A 61 -45.80 -14.13 12.06
N ARG A 62 -44.86 -13.68 12.89
CA ARG A 62 -44.97 -13.80 14.35
C ARG A 62 -46.05 -12.89 14.95
N VAL A 63 -46.30 -11.71 14.37
CA VAL A 63 -47.24 -10.73 14.96
C VAL A 63 -48.66 -10.89 14.40
N ASN A 64 -48.81 -11.28 13.14
CA ASN A 64 -50.11 -11.29 12.45
C ASN A 64 -50.50 -12.67 11.89
N GLY A 65 -49.66 -13.70 12.06
CA GLY A 65 -49.88 -15.01 11.45
C GLY A 65 -49.58 -15.06 9.94
N GLY A 66 -48.92 -14.02 9.41
CA GLY A 66 -48.54 -13.94 8.00
C GLY A 66 -49.63 -13.43 7.07
N GLU A 67 -50.74 -12.89 7.58
CA GLU A 67 -51.75 -12.25 6.72
C GLU A 67 -51.17 -10.99 6.08
N LEU A 68 -50.97 -11.07 4.76
CA LEU A 68 -50.40 -10.00 3.97
C LEU A 68 -51.51 -9.00 3.61
N ARG A 69 -51.59 -7.87 4.34
CA ARG A 69 -52.57 -6.82 4.06
C ARG A 69 -51.90 -5.54 3.57
N PHE A 70 -52.55 -4.79 2.69
CA PHE A 70 -51.93 -3.63 2.03
C PHE A 70 -51.43 -2.55 3.02
N TYR A 71 -52.12 -2.33 4.13
CA TYR A 71 -51.71 -1.36 5.16
C TYR A 71 -50.38 -1.73 5.86
N ILE A 72 -49.97 -2.99 5.84
CA ILE A 72 -48.71 -3.48 6.42
C ILE A 72 -47.52 -2.98 5.61
N PHE A 73 -47.64 -3.04 4.28
CA PHE A 73 -46.65 -2.46 3.38
C PHE A 73 -46.59 -0.94 3.51
N ALA A 74 -47.74 -0.28 3.60
CA ALA A 74 -47.78 1.16 3.84
C ALA A 74 -47.10 1.55 5.16
N ALA A 75 -47.36 0.81 6.24
CA ALA A 75 -46.70 1.02 7.54
C ALA A 75 -45.18 0.81 7.48
N CYS A 76 -44.70 -0.21 6.76
CA CYS A 76 -43.28 -0.43 6.55
C CYS A 76 -42.62 0.69 5.75
N LEU A 77 -43.26 1.14 4.65
CA LEU A 77 -42.76 2.26 3.85
C LEU A 77 -42.75 3.57 4.64
N LEU A 78 -43.77 3.80 5.47
CA LEU A 78 -43.86 4.97 6.34
C LEU A 78 -42.74 4.95 7.38
N GLY A 79 -42.48 3.81 8.03
CA GLY A 79 -41.34 3.65 8.94
C GLY A 79 -39.98 3.90 8.29
N PHE A 80 -39.80 3.42 7.05
CA PHE A 80 -38.60 3.69 6.27
C PHE A 80 -38.47 5.19 5.91
N ALA A 81 -39.56 5.85 5.53
CA ALA A 81 -39.57 7.28 5.22
C ALA A 81 -39.23 8.14 6.46
N ILE A 82 -39.80 7.80 7.63
CA ILE A 82 -39.47 8.46 8.90
C ILE A 82 -37.98 8.33 9.19
N TYR A 83 -37.42 7.13 9.04
CA TYR A 83 -35.97 6.93 9.20
C TYR A 83 -35.18 7.83 8.25
N GLN A 84 -35.54 7.85 6.96
CA GLN A 84 -34.81 8.58 5.93
C GLN A 84 -34.76 10.09 6.19
N VAL A 85 -35.83 10.67 6.74
CA VAL A 85 -35.92 12.11 7.01
C VAL A 85 -35.27 12.48 8.34
N PHE A 86 -35.57 11.76 9.42
CA PHE A 86 -35.16 12.16 10.78
C PHE A 86 -33.83 11.54 11.21
N ALA A 87 -33.62 10.27 10.92
CA ALA A 87 -32.54 9.48 11.52
C ALA A 87 -31.33 9.27 10.60
N ALA A 88 -31.52 9.27 9.27
CA ALA A 88 -30.44 8.98 8.32
C ALA A 88 -29.26 9.94 8.45
N ALA A 89 -29.51 11.25 8.61
CA ALA A 89 -28.45 12.24 8.76
C ALA A 89 -27.65 12.06 10.07
N ILE A 90 -28.34 11.76 11.17
CA ILE A 90 -27.73 11.52 12.48
C ILE A 90 -26.92 10.22 12.45
N TYR A 91 -27.51 9.16 11.90
CA TYR A 91 -26.88 7.85 11.79
C TYR A 91 -25.60 7.91 10.96
N LYS A 92 -25.61 8.61 9.81
CA LYS A 92 -24.41 8.80 8.98
C LYS A 92 -23.29 9.52 9.73
N ARG A 93 -23.61 10.58 10.49
CA ARG A 93 -22.61 11.29 11.31
C ARG A 93 -22.04 10.41 12.41
N ILE A 94 -22.87 9.62 13.09
CA ILE A 94 -22.42 8.68 14.13
C ILE A 94 -21.50 7.64 13.51
N LEU A 95 -21.92 7.03 12.39
CA LEU A 95 -21.14 6.02 11.70
C LEU A 95 -19.78 6.56 11.27
N GLU A 96 -19.74 7.78 10.74
CA GLU A 96 -18.50 8.44 10.34
C GLU A 96 -17.59 8.74 11.54
N ARG A 97 -18.14 9.22 12.67
CA ARG A 97 -17.36 9.40 13.90
C ARG A 97 -16.77 8.07 14.39
N ILE A 98 -17.55 6.99 14.38
CA ILE A 98 -17.08 5.66 14.77
C ILE A 98 -15.90 5.24 13.88
N ILE A 99 -16.03 5.38 12.56
CA ILE A 99 -14.96 5.06 11.61
C ILE A 99 -13.72 5.92 11.89
N GLN A 100 -13.88 7.22 12.12
CA GLN A 100 -12.77 8.13 12.43
C GLN A 100 -12.06 7.73 13.72
N VAL A 101 -12.81 7.38 14.77
CA VAL A 101 -12.25 6.91 16.06
C VAL A 101 -11.48 5.61 15.86
N ILE A 102 -12.05 4.62 15.19
CA ILE A 102 -11.38 3.33 14.91
C ILE A 102 -10.10 3.56 14.09
N THR A 103 -10.18 4.39 13.04
CA THR A 103 -9.02 4.70 12.20
C THR A 103 -7.97 5.52 12.96
N GLY A 104 -8.39 6.35 13.92
CA GLY A 104 -7.52 7.06 14.83
C GLY A 104 -6.75 6.10 15.75
N ILE A 105 -7.46 5.15 16.34
CA ILE A 105 -6.87 4.09 17.18
C ILE A 105 -5.89 3.24 16.38
N TYR A 106 -6.29 2.78 15.19
CA TYR A 106 -5.40 2.00 14.32
C TYR A 106 -4.12 2.78 13.96
N ARG A 107 -4.26 4.06 13.57
CA ARG A 107 -3.10 4.93 13.29
C ARG A 107 -2.24 5.17 14.52
N PHE A 108 -2.84 5.28 15.70
CA PHE A 108 -2.12 5.43 16.96
C PHE A 108 -1.25 4.19 17.24
N PHE A 109 -1.83 2.99 17.14
CA PHE A 109 -1.07 1.74 17.29
C PHE A 109 -0.02 1.56 16.20
N ALA A 110 -0.34 1.86 14.95
CA ALA A 110 0.62 1.77 13.85
C ALA A 110 1.82 2.70 14.07
N ARG A 111 1.58 3.94 14.55
CA ARG A 111 2.66 4.88 14.91
C ARG A 111 3.47 4.39 16.10
N LEU A 112 2.82 3.80 17.10
CA LEU A 112 3.49 3.19 18.25
C LEU A 112 4.44 2.08 17.81
N VAL A 113 3.96 1.14 17.01
CA VAL A 113 4.77 0.04 16.45
C VAL A 113 5.89 0.59 15.58
N GLN A 114 5.60 1.59 14.74
CA GLN A 114 6.61 2.18 13.88
C GLN A 114 7.71 2.90 14.66
N ALA A 115 7.35 3.66 15.70
CA ALA A 115 8.31 4.38 16.53
C ALA A 115 9.10 3.44 17.45
N LEU A 116 8.44 2.42 18.01
CA LEU A 116 9.05 1.54 19.00
C LEU A 116 9.84 0.38 18.40
N ILE A 117 9.45 -0.13 17.22
CA ILE A 117 10.07 -1.30 16.62
C ILE A 117 10.75 -0.94 15.29
N ILE A 118 10.02 -0.34 14.35
CA ILE A 118 10.54 -0.13 12.99
C ILE A 118 11.69 0.89 12.98
N ALA A 119 11.54 2.01 13.69
CA ALA A 119 12.56 3.04 13.76
C ALA A 119 13.90 2.55 14.35
N PRO A 120 13.94 1.89 15.53
CA PRO A 120 15.19 1.38 16.08
C PRO A 120 15.80 0.28 15.23
N VAL A 121 15.01 -0.64 14.66
CA VAL A 121 15.52 -1.69 13.79
C VAL A 121 16.16 -1.11 12.53
N LYS A 122 15.53 -0.11 11.91
CA LYS A 122 16.09 0.58 10.74
C LYS A 122 17.40 1.30 11.08
N TRP A 123 17.45 1.94 12.25
CA TRP A 123 18.66 2.61 12.73
C TRP A 123 19.80 1.60 12.97
N MET A 124 19.50 0.46 13.60
CA MET A 124 20.47 -0.62 13.81
C MET A 124 21.03 -1.15 12.48
N LEU A 125 20.18 -1.41 11.49
CA LEU A 125 20.62 -1.86 10.16
C LEU A 125 21.48 -0.80 9.46
N MET A 126 21.10 0.48 9.56
CA MET A 126 21.86 1.58 8.96
C MET A 126 23.26 1.71 9.59
N VAL A 127 23.35 1.59 10.92
CA VAL A 127 24.63 1.59 11.64
C VAL A 127 25.48 0.39 11.23
N LEU A 128 24.90 -0.81 11.16
CA LEU A 128 25.60 -2.03 10.73
C LEU A 128 26.20 -1.88 9.33
N PHE A 129 25.40 -1.45 8.34
CA PHE A 129 25.89 -1.20 6.99
C PHE A 129 26.99 -0.15 6.94
N THR A 130 26.85 0.93 7.73
CA THR A 130 27.87 1.98 7.79
C THR A 130 29.20 1.45 8.32
N ILE A 131 29.17 0.60 9.35
CA ILE A 131 30.37 -0.04 9.90
C ILE A 131 31.04 -0.95 8.85
N VAL A 132 30.27 -1.83 8.20
CA VAL A 132 30.78 -2.75 7.17
C VAL A 132 31.44 -2.00 6.01
N LEU A 133 30.77 -0.96 5.49
CA LEU A 133 31.33 -0.15 4.40
C LEU A 133 32.61 0.59 4.82
N ARG A 134 32.67 1.08 6.07
CA ARG A 134 33.85 1.77 6.59
C ARG A 134 35.04 0.82 6.70
N ILE A 135 34.82 -0.40 7.20
CA ILE A 135 35.85 -1.46 7.26
C ILE A 135 36.32 -1.83 5.85
N ALA A 136 35.39 -2.07 4.92
CA ALA A 136 35.73 -2.40 3.53
C ALA A 136 36.56 -1.29 2.86
N LYS A 137 36.23 -0.02 3.14
CA LYS A 137 36.99 1.13 2.62
C LYS A 137 38.40 1.21 3.20
N ILE A 138 38.57 0.92 4.50
CA ILE A 138 39.89 0.85 5.14
C ILE A 138 40.73 -0.27 4.52
N ILE A 139 40.17 -1.48 4.42
CA ILE A 139 40.83 -2.63 3.79
C ILE A 139 41.22 -2.31 2.33
N GLY A 140 40.28 -1.75 1.56
CA GLY A 140 40.54 -1.34 0.18
C GLY A 140 41.63 -0.28 0.06
N SER A 141 41.69 0.67 1.01
CA SER A 141 42.74 1.69 1.05
C SER A 141 44.11 1.08 1.35
N ILE A 142 44.17 0.11 2.27
CA ILE A 142 45.41 -0.62 2.59
C ILE A 142 45.87 -1.43 1.38
N LEU A 143 44.95 -2.18 0.75
CA LEU A 143 45.24 -2.95 -0.46
C LEU A 143 45.76 -2.05 -1.59
N PHE A 144 45.11 -0.90 -1.82
CA PHE A 144 45.56 0.07 -2.82
C PHE A 144 46.95 0.62 -2.49
N PHE A 145 47.25 0.86 -1.21
CA PHE A 145 48.57 1.30 -0.77
C PHE A 145 49.64 0.23 -1.03
N LEU A 146 49.34 -1.05 -0.74
CA LEU A 146 50.23 -2.18 -1.01
C LEU A 146 50.49 -2.36 -2.50
N VAL A 147 49.44 -2.32 -3.33
CA VAL A 147 49.55 -2.40 -4.79
C VAL A 147 50.40 -1.25 -5.32
N LYS A 148 50.13 -0.01 -4.86
CA LYS A 148 50.92 1.16 -5.24
C LYS A 148 52.39 1.00 -4.83
N LEU A 149 52.66 0.45 -3.65
CA LEU A 149 54.01 0.20 -3.15
C LEU A 149 54.75 -0.85 -3.99
N LEU A 150 54.06 -1.89 -4.46
CA LEU A 150 54.62 -2.95 -5.31
C LEU A 150 54.87 -2.48 -6.75
N PHE A 151 53.96 -1.70 -7.33
CA PHE A 151 54.10 -1.18 -8.70
C PHE A 151 55.01 0.06 -8.81
N ALA A 152 55.25 0.79 -7.71
CA ALA A 152 56.18 1.92 -7.69
C ALA A 152 57.62 1.53 -8.09
N PRO A 153 58.26 0.50 -7.51
CA PRO A 153 59.60 0.06 -7.90
C PRO A 153 59.61 -0.52 -9.31
N ILE A 154 58.56 -1.24 -9.73
CA ILE A 154 58.43 -1.74 -11.11
C ILE A 154 58.43 -0.59 -12.12
N LYS A 155 57.71 0.50 -11.83
CA LYS A 155 57.74 1.72 -12.67
C LYS A 155 59.11 2.39 -12.68
N TRP A 156 59.80 2.44 -11.55
CA TRP A 156 61.16 2.97 -11.46
C TRP A 156 62.14 2.14 -12.29
N VAL A 157 62.12 0.81 -12.15
CA VAL A 157 62.94 -0.12 -12.92
C VAL A 157 62.63 0.02 -14.42
N ALA A 158 61.36 0.05 -14.82
CA ALA A 158 60.94 0.27 -16.21
C ALA A 158 61.43 1.61 -16.79
N LYS A 159 61.43 2.68 -15.97
CA LYS A 159 61.96 3.99 -16.37
C LYS A 159 63.48 3.96 -16.56
N ILE A 160 64.20 3.25 -15.70
CA ILE A 160 65.65 3.03 -15.81
C ILE A 160 65.97 2.21 -17.06
N THR A 161 65.20 1.14 -17.34
CA THR A 161 65.39 0.33 -18.55
C THR A 161 65.16 1.14 -19.82
N PHE A 162 64.15 2.02 -19.83
CA PHE A 162 63.90 2.94 -20.95
C PHE A 162 65.05 3.92 -21.22
N HIS A 163 65.80 4.30 -20.19
CA HIS A 163 66.91 5.25 -20.31
C HIS A 163 68.20 4.60 -20.85
N ILE A 164 68.33 3.28 -20.69
CA ILE A 164 69.50 2.48 -21.14
C ILE A 164 69.25 1.86 -22.53
N LEU A 165 68.04 1.99 -23.09
CA LEU A 165 67.64 1.35 -24.34
C LEU A 165 68.14 2.13 -25.59
N PRO A 166 68.71 1.45 -26.61
CA PRO A 166 69.18 2.09 -27.85
C PRO A 166 68.02 2.67 -28.69
N GLU A 167 68.29 3.74 -29.46
CA GLU A 167 67.29 4.56 -30.17
C GLU A 167 66.29 3.77 -31.04
N ASN A 168 66.67 2.59 -31.55
CA ASN A 168 65.81 1.73 -32.35
C ASN A 168 64.62 1.13 -31.57
N PHE A 169 64.77 0.88 -30.27
CA PHE A 169 63.67 0.38 -29.44
C PHE A 169 62.73 1.51 -28.97
N GLN A 170 63.22 2.75 -28.86
CA GLN A 170 62.37 3.91 -28.54
C GLN A 170 61.34 4.18 -29.65
N LYS A 171 61.71 4.00 -30.92
CA LYS A 171 60.77 4.08 -32.06
C LYS A 171 59.68 3.01 -32.00
N TYR A 172 59.99 1.79 -31.57
CA TYR A 172 59.01 0.71 -31.40
C TYR A 172 58.05 0.98 -30.25
N LEU A 173 58.55 1.51 -29.13
CA LEU A 173 57.75 1.88 -27.97
C LEU A 173 56.84 3.08 -28.26
N HIS A 174 57.26 4.05 -29.07
CA HIS A 174 56.38 5.10 -29.57
C HIS A 174 55.23 4.55 -30.44
N LYS A 175 55.49 3.50 -31.22
CA LYS A 175 54.47 2.82 -32.03
C LYS A 175 53.44 2.10 -31.15
N ILE A 176 53.90 1.46 -30.07
CA ILE A 176 53.04 0.82 -29.05
C ILE A 176 52.28 1.88 -28.24
N ALA A 177 52.89 3.02 -27.93
CA ALA A 177 52.23 4.14 -27.26
C ALA A 177 51.10 4.74 -28.11
N GLY A 178 51.29 4.81 -29.44
CA GLY A 178 50.23 5.18 -30.39
C GLY A 178 49.08 4.16 -30.43
N PHE A 179 49.39 2.87 -30.30
CA PHE A 179 48.36 1.83 -30.17
C PHE A 179 47.59 1.94 -28.83
N TYR A 180 48.31 2.21 -27.75
CA TYR A 180 47.73 2.41 -26.42
C TYR A 180 46.84 3.66 -26.36
N SER A 181 47.25 4.77 -26.99
CA SER A 181 46.42 5.99 -27.06
C SER A 181 45.15 5.76 -27.86
N THR A 182 45.22 4.98 -28.95
CA THR A 182 44.05 4.60 -29.76
C THR A 182 43.05 3.78 -28.95
N ILE A 183 43.53 2.75 -28.23
CA ILE A 183 42.69 1.92 -27.35
C ILE A 183 42.05 2.77 -26.23
N THR A 184 42.84 3.65 -25.61
CA THR A 184 42.34 4.52 -24.53
C THR A 184 41.26 5.48 -25.03
N ASN A 185 41.41 6.01 -26.26
CA ASN A 185 40.42 6.89 -26.87
C ASN A 185 39.12 6.14 -27.21
N ILE A 186 39.22 4.89 -27.66
CA ILE A 186 38.06 4.02 -27.89
C ILE A 186 37.31 3.77 -26.58
N VAL A 187 38.04 3.40 -25.52
CA VAL A 187 37.45 3.16 -24.19
C VAL A 187 36.80 4.42 -23.63
N TYR A 188 37.44 5.59 -23.75
CA TYR A 188 36.87 6.86 -23.29
C TYR A 188 35.58 7.22 -24.05
N LYS A 189 35.57 7.02 -25.37
CA LYS A 189 34.39 7.26 -26.21
C LYS A 189 33.24 6.32 -25.86
N TRP A 190 33.55 5.05 -25.60
CA TRP A 190 32.58 4.04 -25.18
C TRP A 190 32.01 4.33 -23.78
N MET A 191 32.87 4.75 -22.84
CA MET A 191 32.46 5.14 -21.49
C MET A 191 31.57 6.40 -21.48
N LYS A 192 31.88 7.38 -22.33
CA LYS A 192 31.03 8.58 -22.54
C LYS A 192 29.67 8.20 -23.12
N TYR A 193 29.63 7.26 -24.08
CA TYR A 193 28.37 6.75 -24.65
C TYR A 193 27.51 6.03 -23.60
N ILE A 194 28.11 5.18 -22.77
CA ILE A 194 27.41 4.48 -21.68
C ILE A 194 26.87 5.45 -20.62
N MET A 195 27.63 6.49 -20.26
CA MET A 195 27.14 7.53 -19.33
C MET A 195 25.98 8.34 -19.89
N PHE A 196 25.96 8.61 -21.20
CA PHE A 196 24.90 9.40 -21.83
C PHE A 196 23.62 8.59 -22.08
N LYS A 197 23.72 7.28 -22.30
CA LYS A 197 22.57 6.37 -22.48
C LYS A 197 21.82 6.04 -21.18
N ARG A 198 22.35 6.46 -20.02
CA ARG A 198 21.77 6.22 -18.68
C ARG A 198 21.03 7.43 -18.10
N ARG A 199 20.93 8.55 -18.84
CA ARG A 199 19.97 9.65 -18.61
C ARG A 199 18.80 9.49 -19.56
#